data_AF-F0YLX3-F1
#
_entry.id   AF-F0YLX3-F1
#
_cell.length_a   1.000
_cell.length_b   1.000
_cell.length_c   1.000
_cell.angle_alpha   90.00
_cell.angle_beta   90.00
_cell.angle_gamma   90.00
#
_symmetry.space_group_name_H-M   'P 1'
#
loop_
_entity.id
_entity.type
_entity.pdbx_description
1 polymer ?
#
loop_
_entity_poly.entity_id
_entity_poly.type
_entity_poly.pdbx_seq_one_letter_code
_entity_poly.pdbx_strand_id
1 'polypeptide(L)'
;FCWIGKRNLETALRSSGVDAVVRWKAYQLNPSASDTPSSKVEMYMRKFGRSREEVLQLSRSMEQKFAAVGLPHSFTEKALVSNTLDGHRVLAWAGAQSPAAQDAAAERLFRGYFAEERAPNDAAVLVEACVEAGKSEADARAFVADKGAFRREVEDELRDARAKRSLQGVPHFVITKPGQTPVEISGAQPPAVFERALR
;
A
#
# COMPACT_ATOMS: atom_id res chain seq x y z
N PHE A 1 3.96 -2.49 -6.81
CA PHE A 1 4.86 -1.31 -6.88
C PHE A 1 4.79 -0.40 -5.67
N CYS A 2 3.64 -0.19 -4.99
CA CYS A 2 3.58 0.75 -3.84
C CYS A 2 4.63 0.46 -2.76
N TRP A 3 4.81 -0.81 -2.37
CA TRP A 3 5.81 -1.20 -1.37
C TRP A 3 7.26 -1.00 -1.86
N ILE A 4 7.54 -1.23 -3.14
CA ILE A 4 8.84 -0.89 -3.75
C ILE A 4 9.08 0.62 -3.70
N GLY A 5 8.07 1.42 -4.05
CA GLY A 5 8.13 2.88 -3.99
C GLY A 5 8.40 3.40 -2.58
N LYS A 6 7.75 2.80 -1.55
CA LYS A 6 8.06 3.04 -0.13
C LYS A 6 9.55 2.87 0.14
N ARG A 7 10.08 1.70 -0.23
CA ARG A 7 11.47 1.34 0.05
C ARG A 7 12.48 2.23 -0.66
N ASN A 8 12.16 2.67 -1.89
CA ASN A 8 12.98 3.62 -2.63
C ASN A 8 12.96 5.02 -1.98
N LEU A 9 11.80 5.52 -1.55
CA LEU A 9 11.68 6.79 -0.83
C LEU A 9 12.45 6.74 0.50
N GLU A 10 12.28 5.70 1.30
CA GLU A 10 13.02 5.51 2.55
C GLU A 10 14.53 5.50 2.34
N THR A 11 15.00 4.85 1.27
CA THR A 11 16.41 4.85 0.90
C THR A 11 16.89 6.27 0.61
N ALA A 12 16.14 7.05 -0.17
CA ALA A 12 16.47 8.42 -0.48
C ALA A 12 16.45 9.35 0.75
N LEU A 13 15.51 9.16 1.68
CA LEU A 13 15.45 9.91 2.93
C LEU A 13 16.68 9.62 3.80
N ARG A 14 17.06 8.34 3.96
CA ARG A 14 18.27 7.96 4.69
C ARG A 14 19.54 8.52 4.05
N SER A 15 19.68 8.42 2.73
CA SER A 15 20.87 8.92 2.01
C SER A 15 20.98 10.45 2.01
N SER A 16 19.85 11.16 2.00
CA SER A 16 19.84 12.63 1.98
C SER A 16 19.97 13.26 3.37
N GLY A 17 19.64 12.52 4.43
CA GLY A 17 19.60 13.05 5.80
C GLY A 17 18.44 14.03 6.04
N VAL A 18 17.49 14.13 5.11
CA VAL A 18 16.32 14.99 5.24
C VAL A 18 15.34 14.36 6.22
N ASP A 19 14.99 15.12 7.25
CA ASP A 19 13.86 14.78 8.13
C ASP A 19 12.54 15.15 7.42
N ALA A 20 11.70 14.15 7.19
CA ALA A 20 10.44 14.32 6.47
C ALA A 20 9.32 13.54 7.14
N VAL A 21 8.14 14.15 7.17
CA VAL A 21 6.91 13.49 7.62
C VAL A 21 6.25 12.80 6.42
N VAL A 22 6.27 11.47 6.40
CA VAL A 22 5.58 10.67 5.38
C VAL A 22 4.12 10.48 5.79
N ARG A 23 3.18 10.81 4.90
CA ARG A 23 1.75 10.57 5.10
C ARG A 23 1.21 9.72 3.96
N TRP A 24 0.54 8.63 4.32
CA TRP A 24 -0.12 7.75 3.38
C TRP A 24 -1.49 8.30 2.99
N LYS A 25 -1.84 8.13 1.71
CA LYS A 25 -3.10 8.58 1.12
C LYS A 25 -3.81 7.40 0.47
N ALA A 26 -5.09 7.24 0.75
CA ALA A 26 -5.90 6.15 0.24
C ALA A 26 -6.08 6.24 -1.29
N TYR A 27 -5.92 5.10 -1.95
CA TYR A 27 -6.22 4.93 -3.37
C TYR A 27 -6.52 3.47 -3.65
N GLN A 28 -7.63 3.20 -4.33
CA GLN A 28 -7.99 1.84 -4.76
C GLN A 28 -7.85 1.71 -6.28
N LEU A 29 -7.01 0.77 -6.70
CA LEU A 29 -6.90 0.39 -8.11
C LEU A 29 -8.20 -0.21 -8.66
N ASN A 30 -8.98 -0.87 -7.79
CA ASN A 30 -10.28 -1.41 -8.11
C ASN A 30 -11.25 -1.20 -6.95
N PRO A 31 -11.99 -0.07 -6.91
CA PRO A 31 -12.97 0.20 -5.85
C PRO A 31 -14.14 -0.80 -5.82
N SER A 32 -14.45 -1.44 -6.95
CA SER A 32 -15.53 -2.44 -7.07
C SER A 32 -15.06 -3.88 -6.84
N ALA A 33 -13.83 -4.09 -6.35
CA ALA A 33 -13.37 -5.41 -5.95
C ALA A 33 -14.30 -6.01 -4.88
N SER A 34 -14.53 -7.32 -4.94
CA SER A 34 -15.34 -8.05 -3.96
C SER A 34 -14.65 -8.11 -2.60
N ASP A 35 -15.45 -8.08 -1.53
CA ASP A 35 -14.98 -8.38 -0.18
C ASP A 35 -14.70 -9.89 0.01
N THR A 36 -15.30 -10.76 -0.79
CA THR A 36 -14.98 -12.19 -0.75
C THR A 36 -13.59 -12.43 -1.36
N PRO A 37 -12.61 -12.94 -0.59
CA PRO A 37 -11.30 -13.27 -1.14
C PRO A 37 -11.40 -14.27 -2.29
N SER A 38 -10.61 -14.05 -3.33
CA SER A 38 -10.55 -14.92 -4.51
C SER A 38 -9.13 -15.09 -5.02
N SER A 39 -8.90 -16.06 -5.91
CA SER A 39 -7.60 -16.32 -6.50
C SER A 39 -7.09 -15.11 -7.29
N LYS A 40 -5.94 -14.59 -6.89
CA LYS A 40 -5.24 -13.52 -7.59
C LYS A 40 -4.70 -13.99 -8.94
N VAL A 41 -4.34 -15.27 -9.05
CA VAL A 41 -3.90 -15.89 -10.32
C VAL A 41 -5.03 -15.84 -11.33
N GLU A 42 -6.22 -16.33 -10.98
CA GLU A 42 -7.38 -16.30 -11.87
C GLU A 42 -7.81 -14.87 -12.23
N MET A 43 -7.73 -13.94 -11.27
CA MET A 43 -7.99 -12.53 -11.52
C MET A 43 -7.01 -11.95 -12.55
N TYR A 44 -5.72 -12.29 -12.47
CA TYR A 44 -4.72 -11.88 -13.46
C TYR A 44 -4.91 -12.54 -14.81
N MET A 45 -5.30 -13.82 -14.87
CA MET A 45 -5.64 -14.49 -16.13
C MET A 45 -6.77 -13.74 -16.85
N ARG A 46 -7.88 -13.45 -16.15
CA ARG A 46 -9.01 -12.68 -16.71
C ARG A 46 -8.60 -11.27 -17.11
N LYS A 47 -7.83 -10.58 -16.26
CA LYS A 47 -7.44 -9.18 -16.48
C LYS A 47 -6.48 -9.00 -17.65
N PHE A 48 -5.53 -9.93 -17.83
CA PHE A 48 -4.45 -9.80 -18.81
C PHE A 48 -4.61 -10.71 -20.03
N GLY A 49 -5.61 -11.60 -20.05
CA GLY A 49 -5.83 -12.55 -21.14
C GLY A 49 -4.68 -13.54 -21.31
N ARG A 50 -4.11 -14.01 -20.19
CA ARG A 50 -2.92 -14.87 -20.14
C ARG A 50 -3.23 -16.24 -19.56
N SER A 51 -2.42 -17.24 -19.94
CA SER A 51 -2.48 -18.56 -19.31
C SER A 51 -2.07 -18.48 -17.83
N ARG A 52 -2.43 -19.53 -17.07
CA ARG A 52 -2.02 -19.68 -15.67
C ARG A 52 -0.50 -19.67 -15.54
N GLU A 53 0.18 -20.42 -16.40
CA GLU A 53 1.63 -20.51 -16.46
C GLU A 53 2.22 -19.12 -16.71
N GLU A 54 1.76 -18.40 -17.73
CA GLU A 54 2.24 -17.06 -18.04
C GLU A 54 2.07 -16.07 -16.87
N VAL A 55 0.95 -16.15 -16.14
CA VAL A 55 0.72 -15.33 -14.93
C VAL A 55 1.72 -15.67 -13.83
N LEU A 56 1.98 -16.96 -13.59
CA LEU A 56 3.00 -17.39 -12.63
C LEU A 56 4.43 -17.04 -13.11
N GLN A 57 4.67 -16.94 -14.42
CA GLN A 57 5.96 -16.47 -14.93
C GLN A 57 6.16 -14.97 -14.75
N LEU A 58 5.09 -14.17 -14.85
CA LEU A 58 5.13 -12.73 -14.57
C LEU A 58 5.57 -12.43 -13.13
N SER A 59 5.31 -13.35 -12.19
CA SER A 59 5.73 -13.17 -10.81
C SER A 59 7.24 -13.17 -10.63
N ARG A 60 8.00 -13.92 -11.45
CA ARG A 60 9.48 -13.95 -11.37
C ARG A 60 10.12 -12.61 -11.67
N SER A 61 9.61 -11.89 -12.67
CA SER A 61 10.07 -10.53 -12.96
C SER A 61 9.74 -9.58 -11.81
N MET A 62 8.61 -9.79 -11.14
CA MET A 62 8.23 -8.99 -9.98
C MET A 62 9.12 -9.29 -8.77
N GLU A 63 9.39 -10.56 -8.50
CA GLU A 63 10.27 -11.03 -7.43
C GLU A 63 11.66 -10.40 -7.54
N GLN A 64 12.26 -10.36 -8.73
CA GLN A 64 13.53 -9.66 -8.96
C GLN A 64 13.47 -8.17 -8.59
N LYS A 65 12.36 -7.49 -8.87
CA LYS A 65 12.18 -6.07 -8.53
C LYS A 65 12.01 -5.85 -7.03
N PHE A 66 11.34 -6.76 -6.32
CA PHE A 66 11.25 -6.72 -4.86
C PHE A 66 12.61 -7.03 -4.21
N ALA A 67 13.32 -8.06 -4.68
CA ALA A 67 14.64 -8.42 -4.19
C ALA A 67 15.67 -7.29 -4.38
N ALA A 68 15.62 -6.57 -5.51
CA ALA A 68 16.50 -5.43 -5.78
C ALA A 68 16.38 -4.29 -4.75
N VAL A 69 15.27 -4.23 -4.00
CA VAL A 69 15.06 -3.25 -2.92
C VAL A 69 15.02 -3.91 -1.54
N GLY A 70 15.48 -5.16 -1.42
CA GLY A 70 15.56 -5.90 -0.15
C GLY A 70 14.20 -6.31 0.42
N LEU A 71 13.16 -6.43 -0.43
CA LEU A 71 11.83 -6.85 -0.01
C LEU A 71 11.57 -8.33 -0.35
N PRO A 72 10.89 -9.08 0.54
CA PRO A 72 10.36 -10.38 0.19
C PRO A 72 9.15 -10.25 -0.74
N HIS A 73 8.95 -11.26 -1.60
CA HIS A 73 7.78 -11.36 -2.45
C HIS A 73 7.41 -12.83 -2.66
N SER A 74 6.15 -13.17 -2.46
CA SER A 74 5.59 -14.48 -2.79
C SER A 74 4.37 -14.30 -3.68
N PHE A 75 4.32 -15.08 -4.76
CA PHE A 75 3.16 -15.17 -5.63
C PHE A 75 3.11 -16.58 -6.21
N THR A 76 2.23 -17.37 -5.61
CA THR A 76 1.93 -18.75 -5.94
C THR A 76 0.42 -18.88 -6.17
N GLU A 77 -0.05 -20.11 -6.33
CA GLU A 77 -1.48 -20.43 -6.41
C GLU A 77 -2.29 -20.01 -5.18
N LYS A 78 -1.62 -19.76 -4.04
CA LYS A 78 -2.27 -19.34 -2.79
C LYS A 78 -2.56 -17.85 -2.73
N ALA A 79 -2.00 -17.04 -3.64
CA ALA A 79 -2.15 -15.60 -3.60
C ALA A 79 -3.62 -15.17 -3.72
N LEU A 80 -4.11 -14.43 -2.72
CA LEU A 80 -5.47 -13.94 -2.65
C LEU A 80 -5.60 -12.46 -3.03
N VAL A 81 -6.79 -12.07 -3.47
CA VAL A 81 -7.19 -10.68 -3.68
C VAL A 81 -8.61 -10.44 -3.17
N SER A 82 -8.85 -9.24 -2.66
CA SER A 82 -10.14 -8.74 -2.16
C SER A 82 -10.14 -7.21 -2.25
N ASN A 83 -11.24 -6.59 -1.84
CA ASN A 83 -11.31 -5.15 -1.63
C ASN A 83 -10.28 -4.70 -0.57
N THR A 84 -9.72 -3.51 -0.74
CA THR A 84 -8.69 -2.93 0.15
C THR A 84 -9.26 -1.89 1.12
N LEU A 85 -10.58 -1.65 1.14
CA LEU A 85 -11.22 -0.62 1.95
C LEU A 85 -10.86 -0.77 3.44
N ASP A 86 -10.93 -1.99 3.96
CA ASP A 86 -10.59 -2.26 5.36
C ASP A 86 -9.12 -1.97 5.68
N GLY A 87 -8.19 -2.29 4.77
CA GLY A 87 -6.80 -1.90 4.90
C GLY A 87 -6.62 -0.37 4.95
N HIS A 88 -7.34 0.36 4.09
CA HIS A 88 -7.33 1.83 4.14
C HIS A 88 -7.94 2.40 5.42
N ARG A 89 -8.96 1.75 6.00
CA ARG A 89 -9.54 2.15 7.29
C ARG A 89 -8.54 1.99 8.44
N VAL A 90 -7.77 0.90 8.44
CA VAL A 90 -6.64 0.73 9.38
C VAL A 90 -5.63 1.87 9.22
N LEU A 91 -5.26 2.22 7.99
CA LEU A 91 -4.32 3.33 7.73
C LEU A 91 -4.86 4.70 8.13
N ALA A 92 -6.15 4.95 7.95
CA ALA A 92 -6.79 6.20 8.37
C ALA A 92 -6.80 6.33 9.90
N TRP A 93 -7.16 5.25 10.60
CA TRP A 93 -7.10 5.21 12.06
C TRP A 93 -5.67 5.39 12.58
N ALA A 94 -4.70 4.66 12.03
CA ALA A 94 -3.30 4.74 12.46
C ALA A 94 -2.70 6.14 12.19
N GLY A 95 -3.05 6.74 11.05
CA GLY A 95 -2.64 8.12 10.70
C GLY A 95 -3.24 9.20 11.59
N ALA A 96 -4.39 8.95 12.22
CA ALA A 96 -4.95 9.83 13.24
C ALA A 96 -4.15 9.77 14.57
N GLN A 97 -3.37 8.71 14.80
CA GLN A 97 -2.49 8.60 15.96
C GLN A 97 -1.16 9.29 15.69
N SER A 98 -0.45 8.88 14.64
CA SER A 98 0.78 9.51 14.19
C SER A 98 1.18 9.07 12.78
N PRO A 99 2.02 9.85 12.07
CA PRO A 99 2.64 9.41 10.82
C PRO A 99 3.43 8.09 10.96
N ALA A 100 4.13 7.90 12.07
CA ALA A 100 4.91 6.68 12.33
C ALA A 100 4.00 5.45 12.50
N ALA A 101 2.91 5.58 13.25
CA ALA A 101 1.91 4.51 13.39
C ALA A 101 1.28 4.13 12.04
N GLN A 102 0.99 5.14 11.20
CA GLN A 102 0.49 4.90 9.84
C GLN A 102 1.47 4.11 8.98
N ASP A 103 2.75 4.45 9.04
CA ASP A 103 3.80 3.77 8.28
C ASP A 103 3.99 2.32 8.74
N ALA A 104 3.97 2.07 10.04
CA ALA A 104 4.03 0.73 10.63
C ALA A 104 2.86 -0.16 10.18
N ALA A 105 1.63 0.37 10.22
CA ALA A 105 0.46 -0.33 9.70
C ALA A 105 0.59 -0.61 8.19
N ALA A 106 1.04 0.36 7.39
CA ALA A 106 1.23 0.20 5.95
C ALA A 106 2.24 -0.91 5.64
N GLU A 107 3.36 -0.94 6.36
CA GLU A 107 4.38 -1.97 6.25
C GLU A 107 3.81 -3.37 6.51
N ARG A 108 3.03 -3.54 7.60
CA ARG A 108 2.39 -4.83 7.93
C ARG A 108 1.40 -5.27 6.86
N LEU A 109 0.55 -4.36 6.37
CA LEU A 109 -0.43 -4.65 5.31
C LEU A 109 0.27 -5.04 4.00
N PHE A 110 1.35 -4.35 3.62
CA PHE A 110 2.12 -4.70 2.44
C PHE A 110 2.77 -6.08 2.56
N ARG A 111 3.38 -6.38 3.70
CA ARG A 111 3.96 -7.71 3.97
C ARG A 111 2.91 -8.81 3.84
N GLY A 112 1.73 -8.61 4.43
CA GLY A 112 0.61 -9.55 4.35
C GLY A 112 0.20 -9.87 2.91
N TYR A 113 0.10 -8.84 2.07
CA TYR A 113 -0.35 -9.02 0.70
C TYR A 113 0.73 -9.51 -0.27
N PHE A 114 1.96 -9.00 -0.14
CA PHE A 114 3.03 -9.25 -1.12
C PHE A 114 3.96 -10.40 -0.75
N ALA A 115 4.13 -10.71 0.54
CA ALA A 115 5.06 -11.74 0.99
C ALA A 115 4.34 -12.96 1.60
N GLU A 116 3.18 -12.75 2.21
CA GLU A 116 2.43 -13.81 2.92
C GLU A 116 1.20 -14.29 2.14
N GLU A 117 0.95 -13.73 0.94
CA GLU A 117 -0.13 -14.13 0.03
C GLU A 117 -1.56 -14.00 0.59
N ARG A 118 -1.72 -13.24 1.68
CA ARG A 118 -3.00 -13.03 2.37
C ARG A 118 -3.88 -12.05 1.61
N ALA A 119 -5.18 -12.19 1.80
CA ALA A 119 -6.16 -11.26 1.23
C ALA A 119 -5.99 -9.86 1.87
N PRO A 120 -6.16 -8.76 1.12
CA PRO A 120 -6.12 -7.41 1.68
C PRO A 120 -7.08 -7.13 2.84
N ASN A 121 -8.20 -7.84 2.94
CA ASN A 121 -9.17 -7.72 4.03
C ASN A 121 -9.09 -8.85 5.06
N ASP A 122 -7.99 -9.60 5.08
CA ASP A 122 -7.77 -10.66 6.06
C ASP A 122 -7.77 -10.10 7.48
N ALA A 123 -8.73 -10.55 8.30
CA ALA A 123 -8.95 -9.99 9.64
C ALA A 123 -7.73 -10.12 10.56
N ALA A 124 -6.95 -11.20 10.45
CA ALA A 124 -5.75 -11.38 11.27
C ALA A 124 -4.68 -10.35 10.88
N VAL A 125 -4.45 -10.17 9.58
CA VAL A 125 -3.50 -9.17 9.06
C VAL A 125 -3.91 -7.75 9.45
N LEU A 126 -5.21 -7.43 9.38
CA LEU A 126 -5.73 -6.12 9.79
C LEU A 126 -5.53 -5.86 11.29
N VAL A 127 -5.79 -6.86 12.13
CA VAL A 127 -5.56 -6.78 13.59
C VAL A 127 -4.08 -6.59 13.89
N GLU A 128 -3.21 -7.38 13.27
CA GLU A 128 -1.76 -7.23 13.42
C GLU A 128 -1.27 -5.85 13.00
N ALA A 129 -1.78 -5.31 11.88
CA ALA A 129 -1.44 -3.96 11.44
C ALA A 129 -1.89 -2.88 12.44
N CYS A 130 -3.04 -3.07 13.09
CA CYS A 130 -3.47 -2.18 14.18
C CYS A 130 -2.55 -2.28 15.41
N VAL A 131 -2.10 -3.48 15.77
CA VAL A 131 -1.20 -3.71 16.91
C VAL A 131 0.17 -3.10 16.66
N GLU A 132 0.75 -3.28 15.46
CA GLU A 132 2.01 -2.65 15.03
C GLU A 132 1.93 -1.11 15.07
N ALA A 133 0.73 -0.56 14.88
CA ALA A 133 0.44 0.87 15.02
C ALA A 133 0.13 1.32 16.47
N GLY A 134 0.31 0.43 17.45
CA GLY A 134 0.22 0.75 18.89
C GLY A 134 -1.14 0.49 19.55
N LYS A 135 -2.08 -0.17 18.86
CA LYS A 135 -3.37 -0.56 19.46
C LYS A 135 -3.21 -1.83 20.33
N SER A 136 -4.01 -1.95 21.39
CA SER A 136 -4.14 -3.24 22.08
C SER A 136 -4.80 -4.28 21.16
N GLU A 137 -4.49 -5.56 21.34
CA GLU A 137 -5.08 -6.61 20.51
C GLU A 137 -6.62 -6.65 20.62
N ALA A 138 -7.16 -6.46 21.83
CA ALA A 138 -8.60 -6.44 22.08
C ALA A 138 -9.28 -5.29 21.32
N ASP A 139 -8.74 -4.07 21.41
CA ASP A 139 -9.28 -2.92 20.68
C ASP A 139 -9.11 -3.08 19.17
N ALA A 140 -8.04 -3.74 18.72
CA ALA A 140 -7.78 -3.98 17.30
C ALA A 140 -8.84 -4.92 16.72
N ARG A 141 -9.17 -6.00 17.43
CA ARG A 141 -10.26 -6.90 17.06
C ARG A 141 -11.61 -6.17 17.02
N ALA A 142 -11.90 -5.34 18.03
CA ALA A 142 -13.12 -4.54 18.06
C ALA A 142 -13.21 -3.58 16.87
N PHE A 143 -12.12 -2.86 16.56
CA PHE A 143 -12.05 -1.95 15.42
C PHE A 143 -12.23 -2.66 14.06
N VAL A 144 -11.58 -3.82 13.86
CA VAL A 144 -11.69 -4.59 12.60
C VAL A 144 -13.09 -5.18 12.42
N ALA A 145 -13.77 -5.50 13.51
CA ALA A 145 -15.15 -6.00 13.51
C ALA A 145 -16.18 -4.88 13.22
N ASP A 146 -15.98 -3.68 13.75
CA ASP A 146 -16.80 -2.51 13.40
C ASP A 146 -16.48 -2.10 11.96
N LYS A 147 -17.37 -2.38 10.99
CA LYS A 147 -17.15 -2.01 9.58
C LYS A 147 -17.45 -0.53 9.25
N GLY A 148 -17.96 0.24 10.20
CA GLY A 148 -18.29 1.66 10.04
C GLY A 148 -17.15 2.60 10.43
N ALA A 149 -16.30 2.23 11.40
CA ALA A 149 -15.22 3.09 11.88
C ALA A 149 -14.27 3.54 10.76
N PHE A 150 -13.99 4.84 10.67
CA PHE A 150 -13.12 5.46 9.65
C PHE A 150 -13.55 5.27 8.19
N ARG A 151 -14.74 4.72 7.94
CA ARG A 151 -15.21 4.42 6.58
C ARG A 151 -15.43 5.70 5.77
N ARG A 152 -16.09 6.70 6.37
CA ARG A 152 -16.43 7.96 5.70
C ARG A 152 -15.17 8.73 5.30
N GLU A 153 -14.21 8.81 6.21
CA GLU A 153 -12.92 9.47 6.03
C GLU A 153 -12.15 8.87 4.86
N VAL A 154 -12.14 7.54 4.76
CA VAL A 154 -11.51 6.83 3.64
C VAL A 154 -12.28 7.04 2.33
N GLU A 155 -13.60 6.97 2.35
CA GLU A 155 -14.43 7.20 1.17
C GLU A 155 -14.27 8.62 0.62
N ASP A 156 -14.17 9.63 1.49
CA ASP A 156 -13.87 11.01 1.14
C ASP A 156 -12.46 11.13 0.53
N GLU A 157 -11.43 10.56 1.17
CA GLU A 157 -10.07 10.61 0.63
C GLU A 157 -9.94 9.89 -0.73
N LEU A 158 -10.65 8.77 -0.92
CA LEU A 158 -10.71 8.06 -2.20
C LEU A 158 -11.42 8.87 -3.28
N ARG A 159 -12.46 9.64 -2.92
CA ARG A 159 -13.18 10.55 -3.83
C ARG A 159 -12.25 11.65 -4.31
N ASP A 160 -11.54 12.29 -3.38
CA ASP A 160 -10.56 13.35 -3.68
C ASP A 160 -9.43 12.83 -4.56
N ALA A 161 -8.91 11.63 -4.26
CA ALA A 161 -7.85 11.03 -5.06
C ALA A 161 -8.30 10.75 -6.51
N ARG A 162 -9.54 10.28 -6.72
CA ARG A 162 -10.11 10.06 -8.06
C ARG A 162 -10.33 11.36 -8.84
N ALA A 163 -10.61 12.47 -8.16
CA ALA A 163 -10.81 13.76 -8.80
C ALA A 163 -9.50 14.39 -9.32
N LYS A 164 -8.33 13.93 -8.84
CA LYS A 164 -7.02 14.45 -9.25
C LYS A 164 -6.62 13.91 -10.62
N ARG A 165 -6.65 14.78 -11.63
CA ARG A 165 -6.22 14.42 -13.01
C ARG A 165 -4.76 13.95 -13.12
N SER A 166 -3.88 14.37 -12.20
CA SER A 166 -2.48 13.94 -12.19
C SER A 166 -2.29 12.51 -11.67
N LEU A 167 -3.28 11.94 -10.97
CA LEU A 167 -3.19 10.62 -10.35
C LEU A 167 -3.75 9.52 -11.26
N GLN A 168 -2.93 9.06 -12.21
CA GLN A 168 -3.30 8.00 -13.16
C GLN A 168 -2.90 6.59 -12.72
N GLY A 169 -2.19 6.46 -11.60
CA GLY A 169 -1.73 5.19 -11.06
C GLY A 169 -0.98 5.37 -9.75
N VAL A 170 -0.66 4.25 -9.10
CA VAL A 170 0.05 4.23 -7.82
C VAL A 170 1.30 3.32 -7.87
N PRO A 171 2.37 3.64 -7.12
CA PRO A 171 2.46 4.76 -6.17
C PRO A 171 2.62 6.12 -6.88
N HIS A 172 2.15 7.17 -6.21
CA HIS A 172 2.32 8.56 -6.62
C HIS A 172 2.71 9.36 -5.38
N PHE A 173 3.71 10.22 -5.53
CA PHE A 173 4.29 10.97 -4.43
C PHE A 173 4.11 12.45 -4.70
N VAL A 174 3.75 13.20 -3.66
CA VAL A 174 3.72 14.66 -3.67
C VAL A 174 4.67 15.10 -2.56
N ILE A 175 5.79 15.70 -2.95
CA ILE A 175 6.80 16.22 -2.03
C ILE A 175 6.59 17.72 -1.91
N THR A 176 6.20 18.14 -0.71
CA THR A 176 5.97 19.56 -0.39
C THR A 176 7.11 20.07 0.47
N LYS A 177 7.69 21.20 0.07
CA LYS A 177 8.70 21.94 0.84
C LYS A 177 8.18 23.34 1.17
N PRO A 178 8.47 23.89 2.37
CA PRO A 178 8.07 25.25 2.71
C PRO A 178 8.54 26.26 1.66
N GLY A 179 7.62 27.09 1.16
CA GLY A 179 7.93 28.14 0.18
C GLY A 179 8.22 27.65 -1.25
N GLN A 180 8.02 26.37 -1.56
CA GLN A 180 8.26 25.81 -2.89
C GLN A 180 7.01 25.13 -3.45
N THR A 181 6.90 25.12 -4.79
CA THR A 181 5.86 24.36 -5.48
C THR A 181 6.05 22.87 -5.21
N PRO A 182 4.97 22.12 -4.89
CA PRO A 182 5.07 20.67 -4.70
C PRO A 182 5.63 19.96 -5.93
N VAL A 183 6.50 18.97 -5.70
CA VAL A 183 7.03 18.09 -6.75
C VAL A 183 6.22 16.80 -6.76
N GLU A 184 5.65 16.47 -7.93
CA GLU A 184 4.93 15.22 -8.13
C GLU A 184 5.82 14.17 -8.81
N ILE A 185 5.83 12.94 -8.28
CA ILE A 185 6.58 11.81 -8.83
C ILE A 185 5.62 10.65 -9.02
N SER A 186 5.47 10.20 -10.27
CA SER A 186 4.65 9.05 -10.62
C SER A 186 5.47 7.76 -10.70
N GLY A 187 4.97 6.71 -10.07
CA GLY A 187 5.56 5.37 -10.05
C GLY A 187 6.62 5.15 -8.97
N ALA A 188 7.06 3.90 -8.85
CA ALA A 188 8.12 3.48 -7.93
C ALA A 188 9.51 3.83 -8.49
N GLN A 189 9.79 5.13 -8.64
CA GLN A 189 11.04 5.63 -9.22
C GLN A 189 12.27 5.20 -8.39
N PRO A 190 13.47 5.15 -8.99
CA PRO A 190 14.70 4.85 -8.25
C PRO A 190 14.99 5.91 -7.15
N PRO A 191 15.74 5.55 -6.07
CA PRO A 191 16.09 6.48 -4.99
C PRO A 191 16.65 7.83 -5.46
N ALA A 192 17.51 7.83 -6.49
CA ALA A 192 18.11 9.04 -7.04
C ALA A 192 17.09 10.07 -7.58
N VAL A 193 15.89 9.64 -8.00
CA VAL A 193 14.82 10.56 -8.41
C VAL A 193 14.24 11.27 -7.19
N PHE A 194 14.00 10.53 -6.11
CA PHE A 194 13.54 11.10 -4.84
C PHE A 194 14.59 12.01 -4.21
N GLU A 195 15.87 11.63 -4.21
CA GLU A 195 16.96 12.46 -3.68
C GLU A 195 17.03 13.83 -4.37
N ARG A 196 16.84 13.88 -5.70
CA ARG A 196 16.79 15.16 -6.43
C ARG A 196 15.58 16.00 -6.05
N ALA A 197 14.44 15.39 -5.75
CA ALA A 197 13.23 16.11 -5.37
C ALA A 197 13.22 16.57 -3.91
N LEU A 198 13.99 15.89 -3.04
CA LEU A 198 14.15 16.22 -1.62
C LEU A 198 15.11 17.40 -1.39
N ARG A 199 16.11 17.59 -2.25
CA ARG A 199 16.98 18.78 -2.29
C ARG A 199 16.17 20.01 -2.70
#